data_AF-A0A3Q3EKY1-F1
#
_entry.id   AF-A0A3Q3EKY1-F1
#
_cell.length_a   1.000
_cell.length_b   1.000
_cell.length_c   1.000
_cell.angle_alpha   90.00
_cell.angle_beta   90.00
_cell.angle_gamma   90.00
#
_symmetry.space_group_name_H-M   'P 1'
#
loop_
_entity.id
_entity.type
_entity.pdbx_description
1 polymer ?
#
loop_
_entity_poly.entity_id
_entity_poly.type
_entity_poly.pdbx_seq_one_letter_code
_entity_poly.pdbx_strand_id
1 'polypeptide(L)'
;LSWQFSSVTKRGLNQEQLNMLADKLSLFPSGVLWSEPKVLLLSQQQGANEKSFPFWLWIEGILDLIKRHLLSLWNDGCIIGFLSKEREKALLSDKCPGTFLLRFSESSREGAITFTWIEHDVHGKLITVQRARLKPLRNPLRFLYPNIPKDKAFGKYYPKPSESKSPNKRHVRTSEELKSAPCPSLCITLVSVLF
;
A
#
# COMPACT_ATOMS: atom_id res chain seq x y z
N LEU A 1 -19.00 -4.86 -1.31
CA LEU A 1 -17.57 -4.48 -1.18
C LEU A 1 -17.35 -2.97 -1.13
N SER A 2 -17.71 -2.18 -2.16
CA SER A 2 -17.43 -0.72 -2.13
C SER A 2 -18.03 0.00 -0.92
N TRP A 3 -19.29 -0.33 -0.54
CA TRP A 3 -19.91 0.21 0.67
C TRP A 3 -19.19 -0.17 1.97
N GLN A 4 -18.60 -1.38 2.06
CA GLN A 4 -17.83 -1.80 3.22
C GLN A 4 -16.57 -0.93 3.41
N PHE A 5 -15.88 -0.61 2.31
CA PHE A 5 -14.76 0.33 2.32
C PHE A 5 -15.21 1.75 2.66
N SER A 6 -16.35 2.19 2.13
CA SER A 6 -16.90 3.53 2.40
C SER A 6 -17.52 3.69 3.80
N SER A 7 -17.89 2.59 4.45
CA SER A 7 -18.39 2.61 5.83
C SER A 7 -17.23 2.69 6.83
N VAL A 8 -16.10 2.05 6.47
CA VAL A 8 -14.88 2.02 7.29
C VAL A 8 -13.97 3.24 7.05
N THR A 9 -13.95 3.75 5.83
CA THR A 9 -13.07 4.83 5.39
C THR A 9 -13.90 5.93 4.72
N LYS A 10 -13.33 7.11 4.48
CA LYS A 10 -14.04 8.19 3.76
C LYS A 10 -14.07 7.96 2.25
N ARG A 11 -13.47 6.87 1.75
CA ARG A 11 -13.28 6.60 0.33
C ARG A 11 -13.60 5.14 0.00
N GLY A 12 -14.63 4.93 -0.81
CA GLY A 12 -15.00 3.61 -1.32
C GLY A 12 -14.04 3.09 -2.40
N LEU A 13 -14.42 1.96 -3.01
CA LEU A 13 -13.71 1.40 -4.15
C LEU A 13 -14.31 1.93 -5.47
N ASN A 14 -13.43 2.26 -6.42
CA ASN A 14 -13.79 2.64 -7.79
C ASN A 14 -14.04 1.40 -8.66
N GLN A 15 -14.60 1.62 -9.86
CA GLN A 15 -14.95 0.54 -10.78
C GLN A 15 -13.75 -0.32 -11.17
N GLU A 16 -12.58 0.28 -11.32
CA GLU A 16 -11.36 -0.41 -11.73
C GLU A 16 -10.86 -1.38 -10.65
N GLN A 17 -10.86 -0.94 -9.39
CA GLN A 17 -10.55 -1.76 -8.24
C GLN A 17 -11.56 -2.91 -8.10
N LEU A 18 -12.84 -2.63 -8.32
CA LEU A 18 -13.89 -3.65 -8.29
C LEU A 18 -13.72 -4.68 -9.42
N ASN A 19 -13.37 -4.25 -10.62
CA ASN A 19 -13.10 -5.16 -11.74
C ASN A 19 -11.92 -6.09 -11.43
N MET A 20 -10.82 -5.55 -10.90
CA MET A 20 -9.68 -6.38 -10.47
C MET A 20 -10.07 -7.41 -9.41
N LEU A 21 -10.92 -7.03 -8.46
CA LEU A 21 -11.44 -7.96 -7.44
C LEU A 21 -12.36 -9.02 -8.07
N ALA A 22 -13.19 -8.65 -9.04
CA ALA A 22 -14.04 -9.59 -9.78
C ALA A 22 -13.21 -10.59 -10.59
N ASP A 23 -12.16 -10.14 -11.26
CA ASP A 23 -11.22 -11.01 -11.99
C ASP A 23 -10.55 -12.00 -11.03
N LYS A 24 -10.10 -11.50 -9.87
CA LYS A 24 -9.51 -12.34 -8.82
C LYS A 24 -10.50 -13.38 -8.27
N LEU A 25 -11.78 -13.04 -8.17
CA LEU A 25 -12.86 -13.95 -7.79
C LEU A 25 -13.26 -14.92 -8.91
N SER A 26 -13.00 -14.58 -10.17
CA SER A 26 -13.31 -15.40 -11.35
C SER A 26 -12.23 -16.45 -11.64
N LEU A 27 -11.01 -16.26 -11.12
CA LEU A 27 -9.91 -17.24 -11.18
C LEU A 27 -10.10 -18.43 -10.22
N PHE A 28 -11.14 -18.43 -9.39
CA PHE A 28 -11.56 -19.62 -8.66
C PHE A 28 -12.19 -20.59 -9.65
N PRO A 29 -11.78 -21.88 -9.69
CA PRO A 29 -12.23 -22.82 -10.72
C PRO A 29 -13.76 -22.88 -10.77
N SER A 30 -14.26 -22.50 -11.93
CA SER A 30 -15.66 -22.39 -12.30
C SER A 30 -16.31 -23.78 -12.36
N GLY A 31 -16.75 -24.26 -11.21
CA GLY A 31 -17.60 -25.45 -11.09
C GLY A 31 -18.82 -25.26 -10.20
N VAL A 32 -19.06 -24.06 -9.66
CA VAL A 32 -20.18 -23.81 -8.76
C VAL A 32 -20.97 -22.61 -9.26
N LEU A 33 -22.14 -22.91 -9.81
CA LEU A 33 -23.21 -21.99 -10.14
C LEU A 33 -23.46 -21.03 -8.95
N TRP A 34 -23.47 -19.72 -9.21
CA TRP A 34 -23.61 -18.63 -8.23
C TRP A 34 -25.02 -18.55 -7.61
N SER A 35 -25.58 -19.67 -7.15
CA SER A 35 -26.99 -19.76 -6.75
C SER A 35 -27.25 -20.63 -5.51
N GLU A 36 -26.22 -21.11 -4.80
CA GLU A 36 -26.43 -21.94 -3.60
C GLU A 36 -25.70 -21.38 -2.35
N PRO A 37 -26.28 -21.51 -1.13
CA PRO A 37 -25.66 -21.12 0.14
C PRO A 37 -24.29 -21.76 0.45
N LYS A 38 -23.87 -22.75 -0.36
CA LYS A 38 -22.63 -23.52 -0.22
C LYS A 38 -21.37 -22.77 -0.69
N VAL A 39 -21.49 -21.64 -1.39
CA VAL A 39 -20.34 -20.82 -1.82
C VAL A 39 -19.57 -20.25 -0.63
N LEU A 40 -20.26 -19.95 0.47
CA LEU A 40 -19.61 -19.49 1.71
C LEU A 40 -18.65 -20.55 2.28
N LEU A 41 -18.98 -21.84 2.15
CA LEU A 41 -18.20 -22.95 2.69
C LEU A 41 -16.98 -23.31 1.81
N LEU A 42 -17.08 -23.17 0.49
CA LEU A 42 -15.97 -23.48 -0.43
C LEU A 42 -14.92 -22.37 -0.50
N SER A 43 -15.29 -21.11 -0.28
CA SER A 43 -14.33 -20.00 -0.11
C SER A 43 -13.40 -20.18 1.11
N GLN A 44 -13.75 -21.11 2.00
CA GLN A 44 -13.07 -21.39 3.26
C GLN A 44 -12.10 -22.58 3.21
N GLN A 45 -12.14 -23.43 2.17
CA GLN A 45 -11.56 -24.79 2.26
C GLN A 45 -10.59 -25.23 1.15
N GLN A 46 -10.27 -24.45 0.11
CA GLN A 46 -9.34 -24.93 -0.93
C GLN A 46 -8.17 -23.99 -1.18
N GLY A 47 -7.10 -24.22 -0.41
CA GLY A 47 -5.76 -23.72 -0.67
C GLY A 47 -4.88 -24.80 -1.28
N ALA A 48 -5.00 -25.05 -2.59
CA ALA A 48 -4.04 -25.84 -3.34
C ALA A 48 -2.86 -24.96 -3.83
N ASN A 49 -2.25 -24.25 -2.87
CA ASN A 49 -0.92 -23.65 -2.90
C ASN A 49 -0.68 -23.23 -1.45
N GLU A 50 0.38 -23.67 -0.78
CA GLU A 50 0.60 -23.60 0.68
C GLU A 50 0.60 -22.18 1.32
N LYS A 51 0.19 -21.16 0.56
CA LYS A 51 0.03 -19.76 0.98
C LYS A 51 -1.33 -19.16 0.62
N SER A 52 -2.32 -19.98 0.24
CA SER A 52 -3.66 -19.48 -0.11
C SER A 52 -4.51 -19.32 1.13
N PHE A 53 -4.97 -18.10 1.39
CA PHE A 53 -5.91 -17.75 2.44
C PHE A 53 -7.22 -17.25 1.81
N PRO A 54 -8.37 -17.39 2.50
CA PRO A 54 -9.66 -16.93 2.00
C PRO A 54 -9.61 -15.48 1.51
N PHE A 55 -10.24 -15.24 0.36
CA PHE A 55 -10.36 -13.89 -0.23
C PHE A 55 -10.95 -12.88 0.78
N TRP A 56 -11.92 -13.29 1.59
CA TRP A 56 -12.53 -12.42 2.59
C TRP A 56 -11.58 -12.04 3.71
N LEU A 57 -10.78 -13.00 4.21
CA LEU A 57 -9.75 -12.72 5.22
C LEU A 57 -8.68 -11.76 4.68
N TRP A 58 -8.39 -11.82 3.38
CA TRP A 58 -7.52 -10.85 2.73
C TRP A 58 -8.08 -9.42 2.79
N ILE A 59 -9.35 -9.27 2.40
CA ILE A 59 -10.03 -7.98 2.38
C ILE A 59 -10.14 -7.41 3.81
N GLU A 60 -10.42 -8.27 4.80
CA GLU A 60 -10.42 -7.88 6.21
C GLU A 60 -9.04 -7.43 6.68
N GLY A 61 -7.97 -8.15 6.34
CA GLY A 61 -6.59 -7.74 6.63
C GLY A 61 -6.25 -6.39 6.01
N ILE A 62 -6.65 -6.15 4.75
CA ILE A 62 -6.48 -4.85 4.10
C ILE A 62 -7.27 -3.74 4.83
N LEU A 63 -8.54 -3.99 5.16
CA LEU A 63 -9.37 -3.02 5.86
C LEU A 63 -8.80 -2.68 7.23
N ASP A 64 -8.33 -3.67 7.97
CA ASP A 64 -7.68 -3.49 9.27
C ASP A 64 -6.37 -2.70 9.14
N LEU A 65 -5.54 -3.01 8.13
CA LEU A 65 -4.33 -2.25 7.79
C LEU A 65 -4.64 -0.78 7.49
N ILE A 66 -5.69 -0.51 6.70
CA ILE A 66 -6.12 0.87 6.40
C ILE A 66 -6.58 1.55 7.69
N LYS A 67 -7.47 0.92 8.47
CA LYS A 67 -8.01 1.49 9.71
C LYS A 67 -6.92 1.88 10.69
N ARG A 68 -5.95 0.99 10.94
CA ARG A 68 -4.94 1.19 11.98
C ARG A 68 -3.85 2.16 11.57
N HIS A 69 -3.47 2.15 10.29
CA HIS A 69 -2.20 2.73 9.89
C HIS A 69 -2.27 3.60 8.64
N LEU A 70 -3.12 3.28 7.66
CA LEU A 70 -3.09 3.97 6.36
C LEU A 70 -4.31 4.86 6.13
N LEU A 71 -5.12 5.12 7.15
CA LEU A 71 -6.41 5.81 7.02
C LEU A 71 -6.25 7.18 6.33
N SER A 72 -5.28 7.97 6.78
CA SER A 72 -5.01 9.29 6.20
C SER A 72 -4.51 9.19 4.75
N LEU A 73 -3.56 8.29 4.47
CA LEU A 73 -3.01 8.06 3.12
C LEU A 73 -4.06 7.55 2.12
N TRP A 74 -4.97 6.69 2.59
CA TRP A 74 -6.08 6.17 1.78
C TRP A 74 -7.08 7.27 1.43
N ASN A 75 -7.48 8.05 2.43
CA ASN A 75 -8.44 9.15 2.27
C ASN A 75 -7.90 10.27 1.37
N ASP A 76 -6.59 10.53 1.40
CA ASP A 76 -5.94 11.52 0.54
C ASP A 76 -5.82 11.11 -0.92
N GLY A 77 -6.15 9.87 -1.24
CA GLY A 77 -5.93 9.36 -2.59
C GLY A 77 -4.51 8.90 -2.88
N CYS A 78 -3.61 8.86 -1.89
CA CYS A 78 -2.22 8.48 -2.13
C CYS A 78 -2.06 7.00 -2.47
N ILE A 79 -2.99 6.16 -2.02
CA ILE A 79 -2.99 4.72 -2.26
C ILE A 79 -3.97 4.40 -3.38
N ILE A 80 -3.49 3.72 -4.43
CA ILE A 80 -4.35 3.16 -5.48
C ILE A 80 -5.05 1.91 -4.95
N GLY A 81 -4.38 1.09 -4.13
CA GLY A 81 -5.03 -0.03 -3.44
C GLY A 81 -5.09 -1.29 -4.28
N PHE A 82 -6.25 -1.60 -4.86
CA PHE A 82 -6.43 -2.81 -5.67
C PHE A 82 -6.07 -2.53 -7.13
N LEU A 83 -4.99 -3.14 -7.60
CA LEU A 83 -4.48 -2.99 -8.95
C LEU A 83 -3.79 -4.28 -9.38
N SER A 84 -4.03 -4.73 -10.62
CA SER A 84 -3.38 -5.92 -11.19
C SER A 84 -1.98 -5.57 -11.71
N LYS A 85 -1.11 -6.58 -11.80
CA LYS A 85 0.28 -6.40 -12.28
C LYS A 85 0.33 -5.86 -13.70
N GLU A 86 -0.58 -6.31 -14.55
CA GLU A 86 -0.70 -5.89 -15.95
C GLU A 86 -1.04 -4.41 -16.01
N ARG A 87 -1.97 -3.98 -15.14
CA ARG A 87 -2.42 -2.59 -15.09
C ARG A 87 -1.40 -1.66 -14.45
N GLU A 88 -0.71 -2.10 -13.40
CA GLU A 88 0.44 -1.38 -12.85
C GLU A 88 1.45 -1.02 -13.94
N LYS A 89 1.80 -2.02 -14.76
CA LYS A 89 2.72 -1.84 -15.88
C LYS A 89 2.18 -0.85 -16.91
N ALA A 90 0.89 -0.93 -17.26
CA ALA A 90 0.26 -0.02 -18.21
C ALA A 90 0.18 1.43 -17.69
N LEU A 91 -0.09 1.64 -16.39
CA LEU A 91 -0.14 2.98 -15.81
C LEU A 91 1.24 3.64 -15.72
N LEU A 92 2.29 2.83 -15.51
CA LEU A 92 3.66 3.32 -15.36
C LEU A 92 4.44 3.36 -16.67
N SER A 93 4.04 2.61 -17.72
CA SER A 93 4.80 2.54 -18.98
C SER A 93 4.92 3.88 -19.72
N ASP A 94 3.95 4.78 -19.52
CA ASP A 94 3.88 6.10 -20.13
C ASP A 94 4.23 7.23 -19.14
N LYS A 95 5.09 6.96 -18.15
CA LYS A 95 5.45 7.93 -17.10
C LYS A 95 6.95 8.14 -17.02
N CYS A 96 7.33 9.22 -16.35
CA CYS A 96 8.74 9.55 -16.13
C CYS A 96 9.36 8.61 -15.08
N PRO A 97 10.64 8.22 -15.22
CA PRO A 97 11.36 7.42 -14.24
C PRO A 97 11.29 8.03 -12.84
N GLY A 98 11.11 7.17 -11.84
CA GLY A 98 10.86 7.55 -10.45
C GLY A 98 9.40 7.87 -10.14
N THR A 99 8.49 7.73 -11.12
CA THR A 99 7.05 7.70 -10.84
C THR A 99 6.69 6.38 -10.19
N PHE A 100 5.92 6.43 -9.11
CA PHE A 100 5.53 5.27 -8.32
C PHE A 100 4.07 5.30 -7.92
N LEU A 101 3.54 4.12 -7.60
CA LEU A 101 2.20 3.92 -7.07
C LEU A 101 2.23 2.99 -5.86
N LEU A 102 1.19 3.08 -5.02
CA LEU A 102 1.02 2.21 -3.86
C LEU A 102 -0.19 1.30 -4.05
N ARG A 103 -0.02 0.03 -3.71
CA ARG A 103 -1.05 -1.00 -3.85
C ARG A 103 -1.00 -2.02 -2.72
N PHE A 104 -2.10 -2.72 -2.50
CA PHE A 104 -2.15 -3.80 -1.54
C PHE A 104 -1.45 -5.05 -2.09
N SER A 105 -0.71 -5.72 -1.22
CA SER A 105 -0.09 -7.00 -1.51
C SER A 105 -1.17 -8.08 -1.55
N GLU A 106 -1.19 -8.80 -2.65
CA GLU A 106 -2.12 -9.89 -2.88
C GLU A 106 -1.71 -11.18 -2.17
N SER A 107 -0.44 -11.28 -1.77
CA SER A 107 0.15 -12.47 -1.15
C SER A 107 0.27 -12.37 0.37
N SER A 108 -0.31 -11.33 0.99
CA SER A 108 -0.25 -11.11 2.44
C SER A 108 -1.62 -11.24 3.08
N ARG A 109 -1.79 -12.22 3.98
CA ARG A 109 -3.04 -12.45 4.71
C ARG A 109 -3.44 -11.29 5.59
N GLU A 110 -2.49 -10.72 6.32
CA GLU A 110 -2.72 -9.61 7.26
C GLU A 110 -2.88 -8.26 6.55
N GLY A 111 -2.85 -8.25 5.21
CA GLY A 111 -2.72 -7.04 4.44
C GLY A 111 -1.28 -6.52 4.49
N ALA A 112 -0.74 -6.15 3.34
CA ALA A 112 0.50 -5.39 3.27
C ALA A 112 0.38 -4.37 2.14
N ILE A 113 1.19 -3.34 2.17
CA ILE A 113 1.30 -2.38 1.08
C ILE A 113 2.63 -2.59 0.37
N THR A 114 2.60 -2.48 -0.94
CA THR A 114 3.77 -2.54 -1.81
C THR A 114 3.78 -1.29 -2.67
N PHE A 115 4.97 -0.91 -3.10
CA PHE A 115 5.14 0.19 -4.04
C PHE A 115 5.76 -0.34 -5.32
N THR A 116 5.25 0.18 -6.43
CA THR A 116 5.67 -0.16 -7.79
C THR A 116 6.13 1.13 -8.45
N TRP A 117 7.33 1.15 -9.03
CA TRP A 117 7.86 2.32 -9.71
C TRP A 117 8.55 1.93 -11.02
N ILE A 118 8.76 2.91 -11.87
CA ILE A 118 9.59 2.75 -13.07
C ILE A 118 10.98 3.32 -12.85
N GLU A 119 11.99 2.57 -13.29
CA GLU A 119 13.40 2.92 -13.21
C GLU A 119 14.08 2.64 -14.55
N HIS A 120 15.20 3.31 -14.81
CA HIS A 120 16.06 2.95 -15.93
C HIS A 120 16.94 1.78 -15.51
N ASP A 121 16.93 0.74 -16.32
CA ASP A 121 17.92 -0.33 -16.22
C ASP A 121 19.30 0.20 -16.63
N VAL A 122 20.36 -0.57 -16.36
CA VAL A 122 21.74 -0.26 -16.75
C VAL A 122 21.89 -0.05 -18.27
N HIS A 123 20.96 -0.57 -19.06
CA HIS A 123 20.88 -0.42 -20.52
C HIS A 123 19.98 0.74 -20.99
N GLY A 124 19.47 1.58 -20.09
CA GLY A 124 18.57 2.69 -20.43
C GLY A 124 17.13 2.29 -20.76
N LYS A 125 16.77 1.01 -20.59
CA LYS A 125 15.40 0.51 -20.77
C LYS A 125 14.56 0.79 -19.53
N LEU A 126 13.31 1.19 -19.73
CA LEU A 126 12.34 1.32 -18.64
C LEU A 126 11.97 -0.06 -18.08
N ILE A 127 12.24 -0.25 -16.78
CA ILE A 127 11.85 -1.43 -16.03
C ILE A 127 10.89 -1.03 -14.91
N THR A 128 9.87 -1.85 -14.71
CA THR A 128 8.96 -1.73 -13.57
C THR A 128 9.52 -2.53 -12.41
N VAL A 129 9.79 -1.87 -11.30
CA VAL A 129 10.30 -2.46 -10.08
C VAL A 129 9.21 -2.45 -9.02
N GLN A 130 8.99 -3.58 -8.37
CA GLN A 130 8.05 -3.71 -7.26
C GLN A 130 8.82 -4.17 -6.02
N ARG A 131 8.63 -3.49 -4.89
CA ARG A 131 9.18 -3.93 -3.59
C ARG A 131 8.21 -3.65 -2.44
N ALA A 132 8.41 -4.41 -1.36
CA ALA A 132 7.74 -4.18 -0.08
C ALA A 132 8.53 -3.21 0.83
N ARG A 133 9.86 -3.08 0.62
CA ARG A 133 10.74 -2.16 1.37
C ARG A 133 11.81 -1.56 0.46
N LEU A 134 12.02 -0.23 0.52
CA LEU A 134 13.12 0.39 -0.21
C LEU A 134 14.41 0.11 0.53
N LYS A 135 15.53 0.20 -0.20
CA LYS A 135 16.85 0.17 0.42
C LYS A 135 17.15 1.58 0.93
N PRO A 136 17.65 1.75 2.17
CA PRO A 136 17.87 3.06 2.79
C PRO A 136 18.74 4.01 1.95
N LEU A 137 19.68 3.46 1.18
CA LEU A 137 20.68 4.22 0.44
C LEU A 137 20.25 4.65 -0.98
N ARG A 138 19.06 4.23 -1.44
CA ARG A 138 18.56 4.56 -2.78
C ARG A 138 17.06 4.81 -2.72
N ASN A 139 16.69 6.08 -2.86
CA ASN A 139 15.29 6.49 -3.01
C ASN A 139 15.04 6.95 -4.45
N PRO A 140 14.74 6.01 -5.38
CA PRO A 140 14.43 6.35 -6.77
C PRO A 140 13.05 7.01 -6.91
N LEU A 141 12.27 7.12 -5.83
CA LEU A 141 10.89 7.59 -5.87
C LEU A 141 10.85 9.12 -5.86
N ARG A 142 10.25 9.71 -6.91
CA ARG A 142 10.18 11.16 -7.11
C ARG A 142 8.74 11.66 -7.21
N PHE A 143 7.89 10.93 -7.93
CA PHE A 143 6.52 11.34 -8.20
C PHE A 143 5.54 10.23 -7.84
N LEU A 144 4.55 10.54 -7.03
CA LEU A 144 3.40 9.68 -6.85
C LEU A 144 2.49 9.79 -8.09
N TYR A 145 2.06 8.66 -8.63
CA TYR A 145 1.12 8.61 -9.74
C TYR A 145 -0.16 9.42 -9.44
N PRO A 146 -0.68 10.23 -10.40
CA PRO A 146 -0.22 10.34 -11.79
C PRO A 146 0.97 11.29 -12.01
N ASN A 147 1.11 12.37 -11.24
CA ASN A 147 2.23 13.31 -11.35
C ASN A 147 2.31 14.25 -10.12
N ILE A 148 2.20 13.67 -8.92
CA ILE A 148 2.21 14.43 -7.67
C ILE A 148 3.62 14.32 -7.10
N PRO A 149 4.36 15.43 -6.89
CA PRO A 149 5.66 15.38 -6.25
C PRO A 149 5.56 14.66 -4.90
N LYS A 150 6.50 13.75 -4.64
CA LYS A 150 6.50 12.92 -3.44
C LYS A 150 6.37 13.76 -2.16
N ASP A 151 7.08 14.87 -2.06
CA ASP A 151 7.01 15.77 -0.90
C ASP A 151 5.68 16.49 -0.76
N LYS A 152 4.97 16.71 -1.87
CA LYS A 152 3.61 17.25 -1.82
C LYS A 152 2.61 16.19 -1.35
N ALA A 153 2.79 14.93 -1.76
CA ALA A 153 1.92 13.83 -1.36
C ALA A 153 2.15 13.40 0.11
N PHE A 154 3.42 13.27 0.51
CA PHE A 154 3.80 12.69 1.80
C PHE A 154 4.34 13.70 2.81
N GLY A 155 4.61 14.95 2.43
CA GLY A 155 5.28 15.93 3.28
C GLY A 155 4.57 16.23 4.59
N LYS A 156 3.24 16.12 4.61
CA LYS A 156 2.45 16.28 5.85
C LYS A 156 2.64 15.14 6.85
N TYR A 157 3.16 14.00 6.40
CA TYR A 157 3.49 12.84 7.22
C TYR A 157 4.96 12.79 7.62
N TYR A 158 5.79 13.69 7.06
CA TYR A 158 7.17 13.78 7.50
C TYR A 158 7.21 14.25 8.96
N PRO A 159 8.03 13.62 9.80
CA PRO A 159 8.28 14.15 11.12
C PRO A 159 8.82 15.57 10.94
N LYS A 160 8.05 16.57 11.35
CA LYS A 160 8.54 17.94 11.36
C LYS A 160 9.76 17.97 12.28
N PRO A 161 10.92 18.52 11.86
CA PRO A 161 11.95 18.84 12.83
C PRO A 161 11.27 19.72 13.87
N SER A 162 11.27 19.27 15.12
CA SER A 162 10.65 19.98 16.22
C SER A 162 11.14 21.42 16.18
N GLU A 163 10.25 22.37 15.86
CA GLU A 163 10.56 23.78 16.00
C GLU A 163 10.94 23.97 17.46
N SER A 164 12.23 24.20 17.66
CA SER A 164 12.80 24.60 18.92
C SER A 164 12.05 25.84 19.38
N LYS A 165 11.35 25.72 20.52
CA LYS A 165 11.20 26.85 21.43
C LYS A 165 12.59 27.50 21.57
N SER A 166 12.68 28.76 21.20
CA SER A 166 13.91 29.56 21.25
C SER A 166 14.36 29.79 22.71
N PRO A 167 15.59 30.29 22.95
CA PRO A 167 16.66 29.56 23.61
C PRO A 167 16.79 29.91 25.10
N ASN A 168 16.88 28.91 25.98
CA ASN A 168 17.81 28.91 27.11
C ASN A 168 17.63 27.66 27.98
N LYS A 169 18.57 26.72 27.85
CA LYS A 169 19.44 26.22 28.93
C LYS A 169 20.06 24.91 28.44
N ARG A 170 21.38 24.85 28.59
CA ARG A 170 22.22 23.69 28.27
C ARG A 170 21.66 22.47 29.01
N HIS A 171 21.11 21.52 28.28
CA HIS A 171 21.03 20.16 28.75
C HIS A 171 21.47 19.28 27.58
N VAL A 172 22.66 18.69 27.76
CA VAL A 172 23.19 17.66 26.88
C VAL A 172 22.20 16.52 26.93
N ARG A 173 21.41 16.30 25.88
CA ARG A 173 20.58 15.10 25.76
C ARG A 173 21.50 13.94 25.41
N THR A 174 21.69 13.05 26.37
CA THR A 174 22.39 11.78 26.20
C THR A 174 21.56 10.82 25.35
N SER A 175 22.27 9.92 24.68
CA SER A 175 21.85 8.93 23.68
C SER A 175 20.84 7.86 24.13
N GLU A 176 20.12 8.06 25.23
CA GLU A 176 19.19 7.08 25.81
C GLU A 176 17.71 7.35 25.49
N GLU A 177 17.33 8.58 25.08
CA GLU A 177 15.94 8.92 24.72
C GLU A 177 15.45 8.30 23.38
N LEU A 178 16.32 7.67 22.61
CA LEU A 178 15.94 6.94 21.38
C LEU A 178 15.31 5.57 21.64
N LYS A 179 15.24 5.10 22.89
CA LYS A 179 14.77 3.73 23.22
C LYS A 179 13.34 3.64 23.78
N SER A 180 12.67 4.76 24.08
CA SER A 180 11.35 4.72 24.76
C SER A 180 10.17 5.30 23.98
N ALA A 181 10.35 5.71 22.72
CA ALA A 181 9.21 6.20 21.94
C ALA A 181 8.26 5.03 21.60
N PRO A 182 6.95 5.14 21.88
CA PRO A 182 5.97 4.14 21.48
C PRO A 182 6.02 3.98 19.96
N CYS A 183 6.02 2.73 19.50
CA CYS A 183 6.22 2.36 18.09
C CYS A 183 5.54 3.35 17.15
N PRO A 184 6.29 4.07 16.30
CA PRO A 184 5.69 4.98 15.34
C PRO A 184 4.72 4.20 14.46
N SER A 185 3.51 4.72 14.28
CA SER A 185 2.46 4.06 13.49
C SER A 185 3.02 3.51 12.18
N LEU A 186 2.49 2.40 11.66
CA LEU A 186 2.97 1.82 10.40
C LEU A 186 2.95 2.83 9.24
N CYS A 187 2.18 3.93 9.35
CA CYS A 187 2.25 5.11 8.48
C CYS A 187 3.63 5.78 8.51
N ILE A 188 4.14 6.08 9.70
CA ILE A 188 5.48 6.65 9.92
C ILE A 188 6.53 5.63 9.49
N THR A 189 6.33 4.34 9.76
CA THR A 189 7.24 3.30 9.24
C THR A 189 7.21 3.24 7.72
N LEU A 190 6.05 3.41 7.07
CA LEU A 190 5.95 3.48 5.62
C LEU A 190 6.69 4.68 5.07
N VAL A 191 6.53 5.83 5.72
CA VAL A 191 7.27 7.05 5.41
C VAL A 191 8.77 6.80 5.60
N SER A 192 9.24 6.33 6.75
CA SER A 192 10.65 5.97 6.96
C SER A 192 11.19 4.88 6.03
N VAL A 193 10.34 4.01 5.47
CA VAL A 193 10.73 3.05 4.44
C VAL A 193 10.74 3.70 3.05
N LEU A 194 9.95 4.75 2.83
CA LEU A 194 9.97 5.56 1.62
C LEU A 194 11.09 6.63 1.65
N PHE A 195 11.71 6.94 2.80
CA PHE A 195 12.69 8.04 2.99
C PHE A 195 13.91 7.64 3.80
#